data_AF-A0A5E4VCC8-F1
#
_entry.id   AF-A0A5E4VCC8-F1
#
_cell.length_a   1.000
_cell.length_b   1.000
_cell.length_c   1.000
_cell.angle_alpha   90.00
_cell.angle_beta   90.00
_cell.angle_gamma   90.00
#
_symmetry.space_group_name_H-M   'P 1'
#
loop_
_entity.id
_entity.type
_entity.pdbx_description
1 polymer ?
#
loop_
_entity_poly.entity_id
_entity_poly.type
_entity_poly.pdbx_seq_one_letter_code
_entity_poly.pdbx_strand_id
1 'polypeptide(L)'
;MSEARRAAVRIATVCALACASVAGHAQYASVNLESSTGVPAVKKMRSFKSMRYVNLVQQEYDFSCGSAALATLLRYGYGIDIPEPELIQKMMVFSNPETVIKNGFSMLDMKKFVETLGLEGRGFKVDVNALYDLKIPVIALIDVNGYQHFVVIKAAKDGRVFVSDPALGNRIIEQADFAKQWNGLVLAVIGKPFMEDSPLLKGNESLAVKLRDSALATGTSPTPMVDFGIIRADLF
;
A
#
# COMPACT_ATOMS: atom_id res chain seq x y z
N MET A 1 29.64 -8.07 -49.02
CA MET A 1 28.86 -8.52 -47.85
C MET A 1 28.37 -7.29 -47.12
N SER A 2 27.06 -7.08 -47.23
CA SER A 2 26.38 -5.80 -47.40
C SER A 2 26.20 -4.98 -46.11
N GLU A 3 26.20 -3.65 -46.28
CA GLU A 3 25.97 -2.58 -45.31
C GLU A 3 24.75 -2.80 -44.38
N ALA A 4 23.82 -3.67 -44.79
CA ALA A 4 22.67 -4.10 -43.99
C ALA A 4 23.05 -4.68 -42.61
N ARG A 5 24.17 -5.40 -42.48
CA ARG A 5 24.62 -5.93 -41.18
C ARG A 5 25.16 -4.85 -40.23
N ARG A 6 25.73 -3.76 -40.76
CA ARG A 6 26.23 -2.64 -39.94
C ARG A 6 25.10 -1.73 -39.46
N ALA A 7 24.05 -1.58 -40.26
CA ALA A 7 22.83 -0.88 -39.85
C ALA A 7 22.08 -1.63 -38.74
N ALA A 8 21.94 -2.95 -38.85
CA ALA A 8 21.27 -3.77 -37.83
C ALA A 8 21.98 -3.74 -36.46
N VAL A 9 23.32 -3.76 -36.45
CA VAL A 9 24.10 -3.68 -35.20
C VAL A 9 23.98 -2.28 -34.57
N ARG A 10 23.97 -1.20 -35.37
CA ARG A 10 23.82 0.17 -34.87
C ARG A 10 22.43 0.43 -34.27
N ILE A 11 21.37 -0.09 -34.90
CA ILE A 11 19.98 0.03 -34.41
C ILE A 11 19.81 -0.77 -33.11
N ALA A 12 20.43 -1.95 -33.00
CA ALA A 12 20.40 -2.74 -31.75
C ALA A 12 21.11 -2.04 -30.58
N THR A 13 22.23 -1.36 -30.82
CA THR A 13 22.91 -0.56 -29.77
C THR A 13 22.15 0.69 -29.36
N VAL A 14 21.39 1.33 -30.26
CA VAL A 14 20.59 2.52 -29.91
C VAL A 14 19.36 2.15 -29.08
N CYS A 15 18.72 1.00 -29.33
CA CYS A 15 17.65 0.49 -28.47
C CYS A 15 18.17 0.03 -27.09
N ALA A 16 19.38 -0.50 -26.99
CA ALA A 16 19.96 -0.92 -25.72
C ALA A 16 20.33 0.26 -24.80
N LEU A 17 20.71 1.42 -25.36
CA LEU A 17 20.96 2.65 -24.59
C LEU A 17 19.69 3.45 -24.25
N ALA A 18 18.58 3.22 -24.96
CA ALA A 18 17.28 3.83 -24.63
C ALA A 18 16.53 3.09 -23.50
N CYS A 19 16.91 1.85 -23.17
CA CYS A 19 16.29 1.07 -22.09
C CYS A 19 16.97 1.22 -20.72
N ALA A 20 18.02 2.03 -20.59
CA ALA A 20 18.76 2.18 -19.34
C ALA A 20 18.20 3.25 -18.37
N SER A 21 17.08 3.92 -18.70
CA SER A 21 16.48 4.95 -17.83
C SER A 21 15.27 4.47 -17.01
N VAL A 22 14.96 3.17 -16.99
CA VAL A 22 13.85 2.63 -16.20
C VAL A 22 14.35 2.03 -14.89
N ALA A 23 14.94 2.87 -14.04
CA ALA A 23 15.31 2.47 -12.69
C ALA A 23 15.07 3.62 -11.72
N GLY A 24 13.83 3.73 -11.27
CA GLY A 24 13.45 4.62 -10.17
C GLY A 24 12.04 5.16 -10.31
N HIS A 25 11.05 4.42 -9.80
CA HIS A 25 9.75 5.02 -9.45
C HIS A 25 9.94 5.98 -8.25
N ALA A 26 10.63 7.10 -8.46
CA ALA A 26 10.67 8.18 -7.50
C ALA A 26 9.33 8.93 -7.60
N GLN A 27 8.34 8.53 -6.78
CA GLN A 27 7.01 9.17 -6.70
C GLN A 27 7.03 10.55 -6.02
N TYR A 28 8.09 11.31 -6.22
CA TYR A 28 8.33 12.58 -5.54
C TYR A 28 8.80 13.63 -6.55
N ALA A 29 7.99 14.65 -6.79
CA ALA A 29 8.45 15.87 -7.45
C ALA A 29 8.99 16.80 -6.36
N SER A 30 10.19 17.37 -6.53
CA SER A 30 10.73 18.35 -5.59
C SER A 30 10.58 19.76 -6.15
N VAL A 31 9.95 20.65 -5.38
CA VAL A 31 9.97 22.09 -5.68
C VAL A 31 11.00 22.73 -4.77
N ASN A 32 11.94 23.48 -5.37
CA ASN A 32 12.88 24.29 -4.63
C ASN A 32 12.19 25.62 -4.32
N LEU A 33 11.80 25.82 -3.06
CA LEU A 33 11.28 27.09 -2.60
C LEU A 33 12.49 27.95 -2.20
N GLU A 34 12.92 28.81 -3.12
CA GLU A 34 13.82 29.90 -2.75
C GLU A 34 13.02 30.85 -1.86
N SER A 35 13.24 30.74 -0.54
CA SER A 35 12.70 31.71 0.40
C SER A 35 13.48 33.02 0.29
N SER A 36 12.80 34.16 0.40
CA SER A 36 13.44 35.48 0.46
C SER A 36 14.39 35.65 1.66
N THR A 37 14.42 34.68 2.57
CA THR A 37 15.28 34.60 3.75
C THR A 37 16.53 33.72 3.55
N GLY A 38 16.78 33.21 2.33
CA GLY A 38 18.04 32.55 1.97
C GLY A 38 18.19 31.10 2.45
N VAL A 39 17.14 30.49 3.00
CA VAL A 39 17.15 29.05 3.32
C VAL A 39 16.47 28.30 2.16
N PRO A 40 17.20 27.49 1.38
CA PRO A 40 16.59 26.68 0.32
C PRO A 40 15.71 25.60 0.96
N ALA A 41 14.40 25.69 0.74
CA ALA A 41 13.44 24.71 1.24
C ALA A 41 13.02 23.78 0.09
N VAL A 42 13.51 22.54 0.10
CA VAL A 42 13.10 21.53 -0.88
C VAL A 42 11.85 20.81 -0.39
N LYS A 43 10.68 21.10 -0.99
CA LYS A 43 9.42 20.41 -0.65
C LYS A 43 9.23 19.19 -1.56
N LYS A 44 9.22 17.99 -0.98
CA LYS A 44 8.86 16.76 -1.68
C LYS A 44 7.33 16.69 -1.85
N MET A 45 6.86 16.80 -3.09
CA MET A 45 5.45 16.64 -3.48
C MET A 45 5.17 15.21 -3.90
N ARG A 46 4.05 14.66 -3.42
CA ARG A 46 3.50 13.36 -3.82
C ARG A 46 2.25 13.59 -4.67
N SER A 47 2.01 12.75 -5.67
CA SER A 47 0.74 12.78 -6.41
C SER A 47 -0.41 12.28 -5.54
N PHE A 48 -1.64 12.75 -5.79
CA PHE A 48 -2.83 12.24 -5.08
C PHE A 48 -2.98 10.72 -5.20
N LYS A 49 -2.62 10.14 -6.35
CA LYS A 49 -2.58 8.69 -6.53
C LYS A 49 -1.58 8.05 -5.57
N SER A 50 -0.32 8.50 -5.56
CA SER A 50 0.72 7.95 -4.66
C SER A 50 0.37 8.07 -3.18
N MET A 51 -0.33 9.14 -2.79
CA MET A 51 -0.77 9.33 -1.40
C MET A 51 -1.78 8.27 -0.94
N ARG A 52 -2.60 7.73 -1.86
CA ARG A 52 -3.52 6.62 -1.52
C ARG A 52 -2.77 5.32 -1.24
N TYR A 53 -1.63 5.10 -1.88
CA TYR A 53 -0.84 3.86 -1.78
C TYR A 53 0.36 3.97 -0.83
N VAL A 54 0.34 4.92 0.12
CA VAL A 54 1.39 5.01 1.13
C VAL A 54 1.43 3.74 1.97
N ASN A 55 2.61 3.14 2.09
CA ASN A 55 2.85 1.89 2.82
C ASN A 55 1.95 0.73 2.36
N LEU A 56 1.71 0.64 1.04
CA LEU A 56 0.85 -0.37 0.42
C LEU A 56 1.47 -0.80 -0.91
N VAL A 57 1.50 -2.11 -1.16
CA VAL A 57 1.85 -2.68 -2.47
C VAL A 57 0.59 -2.69 -3.32
N GLN A 58 0.61 -1.98 -4.44
CA GLN A 58 -0.50 -1.97 -5.39
C GLN A 58 -0.49 -3.28 -6.19
N GLN A 59 -1.66 -3.88 -6.41
CA GLN A 59 -1.78 -5.07 -7.25
C GLN A 59 -1.63 -4.72 -8.74
N GLU A 60 -0.97 -5.59 -9.51
CA GLU A 60 -0.84 -5.47 -10.97
C GLU A 60 -1.89 -6.28 -11.74
N TYR A 61 -2.44 -7.35 -11.15
CA TYR A 61 -3.40 -8.24 -11.80
C TYR A 61 -4.72 -8.36 -11.01
N ASP A 62 -5.80 -8.73 -11.69
CA ASP A 62 -7.12 -8.87 -11.06
C ASP A 62 -7.20 -10.03 -10.06
N PHE A 63 -6.38 -11.06 -10.24
CA PHE A 63 -6.34 -12.24 -9.37
C PHE A 63 -5.29 -12.13 -8.24
N SER A 64 -4.48 -11.08 -8.23
CA SER A 64 -3.30 -10.95 -7.36
C SER A 64 -3.55 -10.12 -6.10
N CYS A 65 -4.81 -9.78 -5.79
CA CYS A 65 -5.17 -9.05 -4.58
C CYS A 65 -4.65 -9.73 -3.30
N GLY A 66 -4.73 -11.07 -3.22
CA GLY A 66 -4.20 -11.84 -2.10
C GLY A 66 -2.67 -11.74 -1.97
N SER A 67 -1.94 -11.88 -3.08
CA SER A 67 -0.48 -11.71 -3.08
C SER A 67 -0.08 -10.27 -2.75
N ALA A 68 -0.74 -9.26 -3.31
CA ALA A 68 -0.42 -7.86 -3.00
C ALA A 68 -0.72 -7.49 -1.53
N ALA A 69 -1.82 -8.01 -0.97
CA ALA A 69 -2.12 -7.87 0.46
C ALA A 69 -1.04 -8.53 1.33
N LEU A 70 -0.60 -9.73 0.97
CA LEU A 70 0.47 -10.42 1.68
C LEU A 70 1.83 -9.72 1.52
N ALA A 71 2.17 -9.25 0.32
CA ALA A 71 3.38 -8.47 0.06
C ALA A 71 3.42 -7.20 0.92
N THR A 72 2.28 -6.51 1.02
CA THR A 72 2.13 -5.34 1.91
C THR A 72 2.40 -5.70 3.36
N LEU A 73 1.79 -6.79 3.83
CA LEU A 73 1.96 -7.25 5.20
C LEU A 73 3.41 -7.64 5.50
N LEU A 74 4.06 -8.39 4.61
CA LEU A 74 5.46 -8.81 4.77
C LEU A 74 6.42 -7.63 4.73
N ARG A 75 6.26 -6.73 3.75
CA ARG A 75 7.15 -5.58 3.57
C ARG A 75 7.08 -4.60 4.73
N TYR A 76 5.87 -4.21 5.13
CA TYR A 76 5.69 -3.15 6.13
C TYR A 76 5.45 -3.69 7.55
N GLY A 77 5.01 -4.93 7.70
CA GLY A 77 4.83 -5.58 9.02
C GLY A 77 6.06 -6.36 9.49
N TYR A 78 6.79 -7.00 8.58
CA TYR A 78 7.90 -7.91 8.91
C TYR A 78 9.27 -7.45 8.37
N GLY A 79 9.32 -6.37 7.58
CA GLY A 79 10.54 -5.91 6.93
C GLY A 79 11.05 -6.85 5.82
N ILE A 80 10.21 -7.79 5.38
CA ILE A 80 10.53 -8.76 4.33
C ILE A 80 10.04 -8.18 3.00
N ASP A 81 10.95 -7.58 2.22
CA ASP A 81 10.60 -6.96 0.94
C ASP A 81 10.65 -7.99 -0.19
N ILE A 82 9.48 -8.53 -0.54
CA ILE A 82 9.28 -9.39 -1.71
C ILE A 82 8.32 -8.67 -2.66
N PRO A 83 8.71 -8.38 -3.91
CA PRO A 83 7.84 -7.74 -4.87
C PRO A 83 6.68 -8.67 -5.27
N GLU A 84 5.54 -8.08 -5.62
CA GLU A 84 4.33 -8.84 -5.96
C GLU A 84 4.56 -9.91 -7.06
N PRO A 85 5.24 -9.65 -8.19
CA PRO A 85 5.44 -10.66 -9.22
C PRO A 85 6.25 -11.88 -8.72
N GLU A 86 7.24 -11.65 -7.86
CA GLU A 86 8.00 -12.74 -7.24
C GLU A 86 7.12 -13.53 -6.25
N LEU A 87 6.28 -12.83 -5.48
CA LEU A 87 5.38 -13.47 -4.54
C LEU A 87 4.34 -14.35 -5.24
N ILE A 88 3.78 -13.87 -6.37
CA ILE A 88 2.88 -14.66 -7.24
C ILE A 88 3.56 -15.96 -7.64
N GLN A 89 4.81 -15.90 -8.13
CA GLN A 89 5.55 -17.09 -8.56
C GLN A 89 5.77 -18.10 -7.42
N LYS A 90 6.18 -17.62 -6.24
CA LYS A 90 6.41 -18.49 -5.09
C LYS A 90 5.11 -19.09 -4.53
N MET A 91 4.04 -18.31 -4.48
CA MET A 91 2.73 -18.79 -4.03
C MET A 91 2.12 -19.80 -5.01
N MET A 92 2.36 -19.64 -6.32
CA MET A 92 1.85 -20.55 -7.36
C MET A 92 2.30 -22.01 -7.15
N VAL A 93 3.43 -22.24 -6.48
CA VAL A 93 3.92 -23.59 -6.14
C VAL A 93 2.92 -24.37 -5.26
N PHE A 94 2.11 -23.67 -4.47
CA PHE A 94 1.14 -24.26 -3.54
C PHE A 94 -0.28 -24.35 -4.09
N SER A 95 -0.50 -23.80 -5.30
CA SER A 95 -1.81 -23.57 -5.89
C SER A 95 -1.91 -24.17 -7.29
N ASN A 96 -3.14 -24.31 -7.79
CA ASN A 96 -3.36 -24.66 -9.19
C ASN A 96 -3.49 -23.36 -10.03
N PRO A 97 -2.66 -23.15 -11.07
CA PRO A 97 -2.72 -21.95 -11.93
C PRO A 97 -4.12 -21.65 -12.48
N GLU A 98 -4.86 -22.68 -12.92
CA GLU A 98 -6.21 -22.49 -13.47
C GLU A 98 -7.19 -21.96 -12.42
N THR A 99 -7.03 -22.41 -11.17
CA THR A 99 -7.85 -21.95 -10.04
C THR A 99 -7.50 -20.53 -9.66
N VAL A 100 -6.20 -20.19 -9.61
CA VAL A 100 -5.74 -18.84 -9.24
C VAL A 100 -6.18 -17.81 -10.27
N ILE A 101 -6.09 -18.10 -11.57
CA ILE A 101 -6.53 -17.17 -12.61
C ILE A 101 -8.04 -16.90 -12.51
N LYS A 102 -8.84 -17.91 -12.14
CA LYS A 102 -10.30 -17.78 -12.06
C LYS A 102 -10.78 -17.17 -10.75
N ASN A 103 -10.19 -17.55 -9.63
CA ASN A 103 -10.70 -17.27 -8.28
C ASN A 103 -9.74 -16.43 -7.41
N GLY A 104 -8.51 -16.17 -7.87
CA GLY A 104 -7.45 -15.57 -7.07
C GLY A 104 -6.76 -16.56 -6.12
N PHE A 105 -5.77 -16.05 -5.38
CA PHE A 105 -5.09 -16.80 -4.33
C PHE A 105 -5.98 -16.99 -3.10
N SER A 106 -5.99 -18.20 -2.53
CA SER A 106 -6.75 -18.47 -1.30
C SER A 106 -5.97 -18.12 -0.03
N MET A 107 -6.67 -18.00 1.10
CA MET A 107 -6.02 -17.86 2.41
C MET A 107 -5.12 -19.06 2.75
N LEU A 108 -5.44 -20.25 2.23
CA LEU A 108 -4.62 -21.44 2.44
C LEU A 108 -3.28 -21.33 1.69
N ASP A 109 -3.30 -20.76 0.48
CA ASP A 109 -2.07 -20.53 -0.29
C ASP A 109 -1.16 -19.53 0.40
N MET A 110 -1.75 -18.43 0.89
CA MET A 110 -1.04 -17.44 1.70
C MET A 110 -0.46 -18.06 2.98
N LYS A 111 -1.24 -18.90 3.68
CA LYS A 111 -0.79 -19.63 4.86
C LYS A 111 0.42 -20.51 4.57
N LYS A 112 0.34 -21.39 3.55
CA LYS A 112 1.44 -22.29 3.17
C LYS A 112 2.69 -21.51 2.82
N PHE A 113 2.54 -20.38 2.12
CA PHE A 113 3.67 -19.53 1.77
C PHE A 113 4.34 -18.92 3.01
N VAL A 114 3.58 -18.31 3.94
CA VAL A 114 4.20 -17.70 5.14
C VAL A 114 4.89 -18.73 6.03
N GLU A 115 4.39 -19.97 6.07
CA GLU A 115 5.03 -21.09 6.77
C GLU A 115 6.43 -21.41 6.20
N THR A 116 6.67 -21.20 4.89
CA THR A 116 8.01 -21.35 4.30
C THR A 116 9.01 -20.29 4.78
N LEU A 117 8.52 -19.14 5.25
CA LEU A 117 9.34 -18.06 5.80
C LEU A 117 9.61 -18.25 7.30
N GLY A 118 9.11 -19.33 7.91
CA GLY A 118 9.17 -19.55 9.36
C GLY A 118 8.16 -18.71 10.15
N LEU A 119 7.15 -18.14 9.48
CA LEU A 119 6.04 -17.43 10.10
C LEU A 119 4.83 -18.36 10.22
N GLU A 120 3.98 -18.15 11.21
CA GLU A 120 2.76 -18.92 11.42
C GLU A 120 1.55 -18.20 10.83
N GLY A 121 0.91 -18.77 9.81
CA GLY A 121 -0.36 -18.29 9.28
C GLY A 121 -1.55 -18.95 9.98
N ARG A 122 -2.37 -18.17 10.69
CA ARG A 122 -3.60 -18.65 11.36
C ARG A 122 -4.85 -17.94 10.83
N GLY A 123 -5.80 -18.74 10.36
CA GLY A 123 -7.13 -18.28 9.99
C GLY A 123 -8.05 -18.26 11.21
N PHE A 124 -8.75 -17.14 11.42
CA PHE A 124 -9.74 -16.98 12.49
C PHE A 124 -11.08 -16.54 11.90
N LYS A 125 -12.16 -16.95 12.56
CA LYS A 125 -13.48 -16.38 12.36
C LYS A 125 -13.79 -15.51 13.56
N VAL A 126 -13.91 -14.21 13.37
CA VAL A 126 -14.06 -13.23 14.44
C VAL A 126 -15.23 -12.29 14.16
N ASP A 127 -15.81 -11.76 15.22
CA ASP A 127 -16.83 -10.72 15.13
C ASP A 127 -16.19 -9.36 14.80
N VAL A 128 -16.98 -8.44 14.25
CA VAL A 128 -16.51 -7.09 13.92
C VAL A 128 -15.98 -6.33 15.12
N ASN A 129 -16.50 -6.60 16.33
CA ASN A 129 -16.01 -5.96 17.54
C ASN A 129 -14.60 -6.41 17.93
N ALA A 130 -14.18 -7.62 17.54
CA ALA A 130 -12.82 -8.10 17.80
C ALA A 130 -11.75 -7.31 17.02
N LEU A 131 -12.14 -6.56 15.98
CA LEU A 131 -11.21 -5.72 15.22
C LEU A 131 -10.66 -4.54 16.04
N TYR A 132 -11.34 -4.14 17.13
CA TYR A 132 -10.87 -3.08 18.03
C TYR A 132 -9.71 -3.53 18.93
N ASP A 133 -9.63 -4.82 19.22
CA ASP A 133 -8.58 -5.40 20.06
C ASP A 133 -7.34 -5.83 19.26
N LEU A 134 -7.37 -5.60 17.94
CA LEU A 134 -6.35 -6.03 17.02
C LEU A 134 -4.99 -5.37 17.33
N LYS A 135 -3.97 -6.19 17.60
CA LYS A 135 -2.58 -5.73 17.85
C LYS A 135 -1.67 -5.79 16.63
N ILE A 136 -2.04 -6.58 15.64
CA ILE A 136 -1.27 -6.82 14.42
C ILE A 136 -2.19 -6.66 13.21
N PRO A 137 -1.71 -6.12 12.08
CA PRO A 137 -2.52 -6.07 10.87
C PRO A 137 -2.87 -7.49 10.38
N VAL A 138 -4.08 -7.67 9.89
CA VAL A 138 -4.60 -8.97 9.40
C VAL A 138 -5.14 -8.85 8.00
N ILE A 139 -5.13 -9.94 7.24
CA ILE A 139 -5.71 -10.00 5.90
C ILE A 139 -7.17 -10.48 6.05
N ALA A 140 -8.11 -9.78 5.44
CA ALA A 140 -9.52 -10.12 5.45
C ALA A 140 -10.05 -10.31 4.03
N LEU A 141 -11.07 -11.15 3.90
CA LEU A 141 -11.80 -11.36 2.65
C LEU A 141 -13.13 -10.61 2.71
N ILE A 142 -13.27 -9.56 1.90
CA ILE A 142 -14.50 -8.78 1.76
C ILE A 142 -15.20 -9.12 0.43
N ASP A 143 -16.51 -8.90 0.38
CA ASP A 143 -17.35 -9.00 -0.79
C ASP A 143 -17.88 -7.61 -1.13
N VAL A 144 -17.45 -7.09 -2.28
CA VAL A 144 -17.89 -5.81 -2.80
C VAL A 144 -18.77 -6.08 -4.02
N ASN A 145 -20.09 -6.06 -3.83
CA ASN A 145 -21.09 -6.26 -4.90
C ASN A 145 -20.92 -7.57 -5.69
N GLY A 146 -20.62 -8.68 -5.01
CA GLY A 146 -20.41 -10.01 -5.61
C GLY A 146 -18.98 -10.27 -6.05
N TYR A 147 -18.06 -9.32 -5.83
CA TYR A 147 -16.64 -9.49 -6.08
C TYR A 147 -15.88 -9.71 -4.77
N GLN A 148 -15.32 -10.91 -4.62
CA GLN A 148 -14.51 -11.28 -3.46
C GLN A 148 -13.10 -10.70 -3.57
N HIS A 149 -12.68 -9.98 -2.54
CA HIS A 149 -11.43 -9.21 -2.57
C HIS A 149 -10.67 -9.28 -1.25
N PHE A 150 -9.35 -9.44 -1.33
CA PHE A 150 -8.48 -9.45 -0.16
C PHE A 150 -8.01 -8.04 0.18
N VAL A 151 -8.13 -7.69 1.45
CA VAL A 151 -7.69 -6.40 1.99
C VAL A 151 -6.92 -6.59 3.29
N VAL A 152 -6.05 -5.64 3.62
CA VAL A 152 -5.34 -5.62 4.91
C VAL A 152 -6.10 -4.72 5.87
N ILE A 153 -6.57 -5.25 6.99
CA ILE A 153 -7.10 -4.48 8.10
C ILE A 153 -5.93 -4.04 8.97
N LYS A 154 -5.77 -2.74 9.14
CA LYS A 154 -4.71 -2.14 9.95
C LYS A 154 -5.13 -1.94 11.40
N ALA A 155 -6.34 -1.42 11.61
CA ALA A 155 -6.94 -1.16 12.91
C ALA A 155 -8.44 -0.89 12.77
N ALA A 156 -9.18 -0.97 13.87
CA ALA A 156 -10.50 -0.38 14.00
C ALA A 156 -10.51 0.63 15.15
N LYS A 157 -11.10 1.80 14.95
CA LYS A 157 -11.20 2.88 15.95
C LYS A 157 -12.39 3.79 15.67
N ASP A 158 -13.08 4.24 16.71
CA ASP A 158 -14.17 5.23 16.65
C ASP A 158 -15.26 4.88 15.62
N GLY A 159 -15.74 3.62 15.60
CA GLY A 159 -16.76 3.18 14.64
C GLY A 159 -16.25 2.95 13.22
N ARG A 160 -14.93 3.04 12.98
CA ARG A 160 -14.33 2.99 11.64
C ARG A 160 -13.26 1.91 11.54
N VAL A 161 -13.18 1.29 10.37
CA VAL A 161 -12.19 0.27 10.03
C VAL A 161 -11.20 0.86 9.03
N PHE A 162 -9.92 0.81 9.37
CA PHE A 162 -8.82 1.28 8.53
C PHE A 162 -8.34 0.12 7.66
N VAL A 163 -8.60 0.24 6.36
CA VAL A 163 -8.35 -0.82 5.39
C VAL A 163 -7.33 -0.35 4.36
N SER A 164 -6.34 -1.19 4.09
CA SER A 164 -5.42 -1.04 2.97
C SER A 164 -5.84 -2.02 1.87
N ASP A 165 -6.42 -1.47 0.81
CA ASP A 165 -6.93 -2.23 -0.33
C ASP A 165 -5.91 -2.17 -1.48
N PRO A 166 -5.29 -3.30 -1.90
CA PRO A 166 -4.29 -3.30 -2.96
C PRO A 166 -4.76 -2.76 -4.32
N ALA A 167 -6.08 -2.79 -4.60
CA ALA A 167 -6.67 -2.30 -5.83
C ALA A 167 -7.05 -0.81 -5.76
N LEU A 168 -7.45 -0.33 -4.57
CA LEU A 168 -8.08 0.99 -4.42
C LEU A 168 -7.32 1.95 -3.50
N GLY A 169 -6.29 1.48 -2.80
CA GLY A 169 -5.49 2.23 -1.85
C GLY A 169 -6.00 2.16 -0.41
N ASN A 170 -5.36 2.94 0.47
CA ASN A 170 -5.80 3.10 1.86
C ASN A 170 -7.16 3.81 1.93
N ARG A 171 -8.08 3.24 2.70
CA ARG A 171 -9.44 3.74 2.90
C ARG A 171 -9.90 3.57 4.35
N ILE A 172 -10.91 4.34 4.69
CA ILE A 172 -11.61 4.27 5.98
C ILE A 172 -13.04 3.89 5.66
N ILE A 173 -13.53 2.82 6.26
CA ILE A 173 -14.89 2.31 6.06
C ILE A 173 -15.61 2.37 7.39
N GLU A 174 -16.87 2.83 7.40
CA GLU A 174 -17.72 2.73 8.58
C GLU A 174 -17.90 1.26 8.97
N GLN A 175 -17.82 0.96 10.27
CA GLN A 175 -17.88 -0.41 10.79
C GLN A 175 -19.15 -1.13 10.32
N ALA A 176 -20.28 -0.44 10.32
CA ALA A 176 -21.56 -0.99 9.89
C ALA A 176 -21.55 -1.41 8.40
N ASP A 177 -20.86 -0.66 7.55
CA ASP A 177 -20.75 -0.98 6.12
C ASP A 177 -19.69 -2.04 5.85
N PHE A 178 -18.61 -2.05 6.63
CA PHE A 178 -17.62 -3.12 6.60
C PHE A 178 -18.25 -4.46 6.99
N ALA A 179 -19.04 -4.50 8.06
CA ALA A 179 -19.71 -5.71 8.54
C ALA A 179 -20.68 -6.33 7.52
N LYS A 180 -21.32 -5.51 6.67
CA LYS A 180 -22.21 -6.01 5.59
C LYS A 180 -21.45 -6.73 4.47
N GLN A 181 -20.20 -6.31 4.23
CA GLN A 181 -19.37 -6.79 3.13
C GLN A 181 -18.41 -7.90 3.58
N TRP A 182 -18.18 -8.06 4.89
CA TRP A 182 -17.17 -8.97 5.41
C TRP A 182 -17.78 -10.26 5.96
N ASN A 183 -17.16 -11.40 5.65
CA ASN A 183 -17.64 -12.73 6.03
C ASN A 183 -17.15 -13.20 7.43
N GLY A 184 -16.43 -12.35 8.17
CA GLY A 184 -15.87 -12.66 9.49
C GLY A 184 -14.53 -13.40 9.45
N LEU A 185 -14.01 -13.76 8.28
CA LEU A 185 -12.73 -14.48 8.15
C LEU A 185 -11.55 -13.50 8.08
N VAL A 186 -10.54 -13.78 8.90
CA VAL A 186 -9.24 -13.10 8.89
C VAL A 186 -8.11 -14.11 8.87
N LEU A 187 -7.04 -13.78 8.17
CA LEU A 187 -5.75 -14.45 8.23
C LEU A 187 -4.78 -13.56 9.00
N ALA A 188 -4.36 -14.03 10.17
CA ALA A 188 -3.28 -13.43 10.93
C ALA A 188 -1.99 -14.16 10.62
N VAL A 189 -0.93 -13.39 10.34
CA VAL A 189 0.44 -13.90 10.28
C VAL A 189 1.07 -13.59 11.61
N ILE A 190 1.72 -14.56 12.24
CA ILE A 190 2.30 -14.47 13.59
C ILE A 190 3.71 -15.02 13.53
N GLY A 191 4.68 -14.29 14.05
CA GLY A 191 6.06 -14.75 14.07
C GLY A 191 7.02 -13.60 14.31
N LYS A 192 8.31 -13.94 14.44
CA LYS A 192 9.38 -12.94 14.46
C LYS A 192 10.13 -12.98 13.13
N PRO A 193 10.58 -11.83 12.61
CA PRO A 193 10.55 -10.51 13.23
C PRO A 193 9.29 -9.70 12.85
N PHE A 194 8.33 -9.52 13.78
CA PHE A 194 7.27 -8.51 13.61
C PHE A 194 7.77 -7.14 14.08
N MET A 195 7.59 -6.11 13.25
CA MET A 195 7.96 -4.74 13.58
C MET A 195 6.86 -4.10 14.43
N GLU A 196 7.11 -3.91 15.73
CA GLU A 196 6.17 -3.22 16.62
C GLU A 196 5.92 -1.76 16.18
N ASP A 197 6.91 -1.14 15.56
CA ASP A 197 6.82 0.21 15.02
C ASP A 197 6.38 0.23 13.54
N SER A 198 5.74 -0.84 13.06
CA SER A 198 5.29 -1.00 11.69
C SER A 198 4.55 0.24 11.17
N PRO A 199 4.86 0.72 9.95
CA PRO A 199 4.10 1.77 9.29
C PRO A 199 2.61 1.43 9.07
N LEU A 200 2.21 0.16 9.16
CA LEU A 200 0.81 -0.28 9.06
C LEU A 200 0.02 0.02 10.34
N LEU A 201 0.69 0.05 11.49
CA LEU A 201 0.05 0.39 12.78
C LEU A 201 -0.01 1.90 12.99
N LYS A 202 0.84 2.67 12.29
CA LYS A 202 0.94 4.13 12.40
C LYS A 202 -0.05 4.83 11.46
N GLY A 203 -0.54 6.00 11.88
CA GLY A 203 -1.36 6.87 11.01
C GLY A 203 -2.77 6.36 10.72
N ASN A 204 -3.33 5.53 11.59
CA ASN A 204 -4.73 5.09 11.54
C ASN A 204 -5.67 6.18 12.06
N GLU A 205 -5.61 7.34 11.41
CA GLU A 205 -6.51 8.48 11.63
C GLU A 205 -6.75 9.20 10.30
N SER A 206 -7.95 9.77 10.13
CA SER A 206 -8.27 10.51 8.91
C SER A 206 -7.42 11.78 8.82
N LEU A 207 -6.86 12.06 7.65
CA LEU A 207 -6.12 13.31 7.41
C LEU A 207 -6.99 14.53 7.72
N ALA A 208 -8.29 14.49 7.41
CA ALA A 208 -9.22 15.56 7.75
C ALA A 208 -9.35 15.76 9.26
N VAL A 209 -9.34 14.67 10.03
CA VAL A 209 -9.35 14.74 11.51
C VAL A 209 -8.04 15.33 12.02
N LYS A 210 -6.89 14.88 11.51
CA LYS A 210 -5.58 15.49 11.84
C LYS A 210 -5.56 16.98 11.56
N LEU A 211 -6.00 17.39 10.37
CA LEU A 211 -6.00 18.78 9.95
C LEU A 211 -6.96 19.62 10.80
N ARG A 212 -8.15 19.09 11.11
CA ARG A 212 -9.10 19.75 12.00
C ARG A 212 -8.52 19.91 13.40
N ASP A 213 -8.00 18.84 13.99
CA ASP A 213 -7.44 18.86 15.34
C ASP A 213 -6.19 19.76 15.40
N SER A 214 -5.37 19.76 14.35
CA SER A 214 -4.24 20.69 14.19
C SER A 214 -4.71 22.14 14.06
N ALA A 215 -5.78 22.41 13.29
CA ALA A 215 -6.36 23.75 13.15
C ALA A 215 -6.98 24.24 14.45
N LEU A 216 -7.60 23.35 15.25
CA LEU A 216 -8.09 23.67 16.59
C LEU A 216 -6.94 23.98 17.55
N ALA A 217 -5.86 23.18 17.52
CA ALA A 217 -4.69 23.38 18.36
C ALA A 217 -3.87 24.62 17.98
N THR A 218 -3.81 24.94 16.70
CA THR A 218 -3.01 26.05 16.14
C THR A 218 -3.84 27.31 15.90
N GLY A 219 -5.17 27.26 16.10
CA GLY A 219 -6.10 28.35 15.79
C GLY A 219 -5.87 29.64 16.59
N THR A 220 -5.17 29.56 17.72
CA THR A 220 -4.73 30.73 18.50
C THR A 220 -3.26 31.10 18.27
N SER A 221 -2.51 30.28 17.53
CA SER A 221 -1.13 30.58 17.13
C SER A 221 -1.14 31.36 15.82
N PRO A 222 -0.22 32.31 15.61
CA PRO A 222 -0.08 32.96 14.31
C PRO A 222 0.17 31.89 13.25
N THR A 223 -0.70 31.84 12.22
CA THR A 223 -0.58 30.89 11.12
C THR A 223 0.84 30.94 10.56
N PRO A 224 1.62 29.84 10.61
CA PRO A 224 2.91 29.83 9.97
C PRO A 224 2.67 30.04 8.47
N MET A 225 3.27 31.10 7.92
CA MET A 225 3.12 31.60 6.54
C MET A 225 3.46 30.57 5.45
N VAL A 226 3.84 29.35 5.83
CA VAL A 226 4.44 28.33 4.96
C VAL A 226 3.46 27.20 4.61
N ASP A 227 2.29 27.10 5.27
CA ASP A 227 1.46 25.88 5.13
C ASP A 227 0.52 25.90 3.91
N PHE A 228 0.16 27.09 3.41
CA PHE A 228 -0.56 27.23 2.15
C PHE A 228 0.27 28.10 1.23
N GLY A 229 0.93 27.48 0.25
CA GLY A 229 1.76 28.13 -0.77
C GLY A 229 0.96 28.99 -1.76
N ILE A 230 0.00 29.77 -1.28
CA ILE A 230 -0.51 30.94 -2.00
C ILE A 230 0.05 32.14 -1.25
N ILE A 231 1.16 32.66 -1.77
CA ILE A 231 1.72 33.90 -1.29
C ILE A 231 0.70 34.99 -1.63
N ARG A 232 0.35 35.85 -0.67
CA ARG A 232 -0.57 36.99 -0.87
C ARG A 232 -0.16 37.93 -2.01
N ALA A 233 1.07 37.80 -2.51
CA ALA A 233 1.62 38.58 -3.62
C ALA A 233 1.09 38.15 -5.00
N ASP A 234 0.44 37.00 -5.13
CA ASP A 234 -0.14 36.54 -6.41
C ASP A 234 -1.59 37.02 -6.65
N LEU A 235 -2.15 37.83 -5.73
CA LEU A 235 -3.56 38.26 -5.77
C LEU A 235 -3.78 39.77 -5.92
N PHE A 236 -2.71 40.57 -6.07
CA PHE A 236 -2.78 41.98 -6.41
C PHE A 236 -1.60 42.42 -7.27
#